data_AF-A0A934GIG4-F1
#
_entry.id   AF-A0A934GIG4-F1
#
_cell.length_a   1.000
_cell.length_b   1.000
_cell.length_c   1.000
_cell.angle_alpha   90.00
_cell.angle_beta   90.00
_cell.angle_gamma   90.00
#
_symmetry.space_group_name_H-M   'P 1'
#
loop_
_entity.id
_entity.type
_entity.pdbx_description
1 polymer ?
#
loop_
_entity_poly.entity_id
_entity_poly.type
_entity_poly.pdbx_seq_one_letter_code
_entity_poly.pdbx_strand_id
1 'polypeptide(L)'
;MLTGIYLFNNAFVHPAERIEYYSHFISWVPAGLPASFDQKSEFTRYIAFSFKAFIFEVNAAVSGYTTGAAPSDEQSSWYEWPFMQRPLLYYSGSSGESIILAGNPVVWIFGTCAVVFAAIRLLRARKNWLRENKIVAILFFSYIFSLLPFIVFVRRTTFLYHYFPALLFSIVLSAVLADELVRAVPLRWRRAAIGAICVAVVGGFLFAARNTYGI
;
A
#
# COMPACT_ATOMS: atom_id res chain seq x y z
N MET A 1 -18.63 23.14 15.15
CA MET A 1 -17.23 23.44 15.47
C MET A 1 -16.85 22.91 16.87
N LEU A 2 -17.31 21.70 17.27
CA LEU A 2 -17.08 21.11 18.61
C LEU A 2 -16.96 19.56 18.59
N THR A 3 -16.67 18.95 17.45
CA THR A 3 -16.55 17.48 17.32
C THR A 3 -15.11 16.98 17.34
N GLY A 4 -14.10 17.87 17.30
CA GLY A 4 -12.69 17.49 17.20
C GLY A 4 -11.93 17.34 18.53
N ILE A 5 -12.50 17.81 19.65
CA ILE A 5 -11.78 17.90 20.94
C ILE A 5 -11.89 16.61 21.78
N TYR A 6 -12.84 15.72 21.47
CA TYR A 6 -13.08 14.52 22.28
C TYR A 6 -12.26 13.28 21.88
N LEU A 7 -11.51 13.33 20.76
CA LEU A 7 -10.71 12.20 20.24
C LEU A 7 -9.32 12.04 20.90
N PHE A 8 -9.00 12.88 21.89
CA PHE A 8 -7.78 12.79 22.70
C PHE A 8 -8.06 13.08 24.17
N ASN A 9 -9.22 12.68 24.69
CA ASN A 9 -9.54 12.91 26.10
C ASN A 9 -8.92 11.86 27.05
N ASN A 10 -7.77 11.34 26.63
CA ASN A 10 -7.11 10.22 27.30
C ASN A 10 -6.53 10.59 28.66
N ALA A 11 -6.22 11.88 28.89
CA ALA A 11 -5.59 12.39 30.10
C ALA A 11 -6.51 13.19 31.03
N PHE A 12 -7.71 13.61 30.57
CA PHE A 12 -8.54 14.58 31.31
C PHE A 12 -9.96 14.11 31.62
N VAL A 13 -10.39 12.95 31.10
CA VAL A 13 -11.69 12.34 31.43
C VAL A 13 -11.53 11.07 32.24
N HIS A 14 -12.35 10.97 33.28
CA HIS A 14 -12.36 9.85 34.19
C HIS A 14 -12.67 8.53 33.44
N PRO A 15 -11.99 7.41 33.75
CA PRO A 15 -12.18 6.14 33.05
C PRO A 15 -13.64 5.66 32.98
N ALA A 16 -14.44 5.93 34.01
CA ALA A 16 -15.86 5.56 34.05
C ALA A 16 -16.70 6.30 32.99
N GLU A 17 -16.58 7.63 32.91
CA GLU A 17 -17.28 8.47 31.93
C GLU A 17 -16.93 8.07 30.49
N ARG A 18 -15.67 7.69 30.27
CA ARG A 18 -15.21 7.19 28.97
C ARG A 18 -15.88 5.88 28.60
N ILE A 19 -15.88 4.92 29.51
CA ILE A 19 -16.49 3.60 29.28
C ILE A 19 -17.98 3.76 28.99
N GLU A 20 -18.67 4.62 29.75
CA GLU A 20 -20.06 4.96 29.54
C GLU A 20 -20.30 5.55 28.14
N TYR A 21 -19.53 6.57 27.76
CA TYR A 21 -19.62 7.19 26.43
C TYR A 21 -19.46 6.16 25.29
N TYR A 22 -18.41 5.33 25.34
CA TYR A 22 -18.16 4.34 24.28
C TYR A 22 -19.09 3.13 24.33
N SER A 23 -19.72 2.83 25.47
CA SER A 23 -20.69 1.73 25.59
C SER A 23 -21.92 1.95 24.70
N HIS A 24 -22.27 3.20 24.39
CA HIS A 24 -23.36 3.53 23.46
C HIS A 24 -23.03 3.19 22.00
N PHE A 25 -21.74 3.13 21.65
CA PHE A 25 -21.29 2.89 20.28
C PHE A 25 -20.72 1.49 20.07
N ILE A 26 -20.29 0.82 21.14
CA ILE A 26 -19.50 -0.40 21.08
C ILE A 26 -20.06 -1.45 22.05
N SER A 27 -20.71 -2.47 21.50
CA SER A 27 -21.38 -3.52 22.29
C SER A 27 -20.43 -4.36 23.18
N TRP A 28 -19.14 -4.40 22.88
CA TRP A 28 -18.14 -5.11 23.69
C TRP A 28 -17.46 -4.25 24.77
N VAL A 29 -17.86 -2.98 24.90
CA VAL A 29 -17.57 -2.09 26.03
C VAL A 29 -18.84 -2.03 26.87
N PRO A 30 -18.90 -2.68 28.04
CA PRO A 30 -20.12 -2.73 28.82
C PRO A 30 -20.40 -1.36 29.46
N ALA A 31 -21.68 -0.98 29.53
CA ALA A 31 -22.14 0.25 30.17
C ALA A 31 -21.89 0.30 31.68
N GLY A 32 -21.55 -0.84 32.29
CA GLY A 32 -21.18 -0.96 33.69
C GLY A 32 -20.19 -2.10 33.90
N LEU A 33 -19.42 -2.02 34.98
CA LEU A 33 -18.46 -3.05 35.34
C LEU A 33 -19.19 -4.26 35.96
N PRO A 34 -18.76 -5.50 35.68
CA PRO A 34 -19.33 -6.67 36.36
C PRO A 34 -19.15 -6.56 37.88
N ALA A 35 -20.14 -6.99 38.66
CA ALA A 35 -20.09 -6.94 40.14
C ALA A 35 -18.86 -7.65 40.74
N SER A 36 -18.24 -8.58 40.02
CA SER A 36 -16.98 -9.23 40.40
C SER A 36 -15.77 -8.28 40.48
N PHE A 37 -15.88 -7.06 39.95
CA PHE A 37 -14.86 -6.01 39.98
C PHE A 37 -15.09 -4.97 41.09
N ASP A 38 -16.20 -5.02 41.82
CA ASP A 38 -16.55 -4.02 42.85
C ASP A 38 -15.52 -3.97 43.98
N GLN A 39 -14.93 -5.11 44.34
CA GLN A 39 -13.90 -5.22 45.37
C GLN A 39 -12.46 -4.99 44.86
N LYS A 40 -12.28 -4.74 43.56
CA LYS A 40 -10.95 -4.53 42.97
C LYS A 40 -10.53 -3.06 43.06
N SER A 41 -9.21 -2.84 43.05
CA SER A 41 -8.64 -1.49 42.95
C SER A 41 -9.22 -0.76 41.73
N GLU A 42 -9.34 0.57 41.80
CA GLU A 42 -9.86 1.37 40.68
C GLU A 42 -9.11 1.10 39.38
N PHE A 43 -7.79 1.02 39.45
CA PHE A 43 -6.96 0.69 38.30
C PHE A 43 -7.39 -0.63 37.64
N THR A 44 -7.53 -1.71 38.43
CA THR A 44 -7.95 -3.02 37.92
C THR A 44 -9.38 -3.01 37.38
N ARG A 45 -10.26 -2.17 37.96
CA ARG A 45 -11.65 -2.03 37.54
C ARG A 45 -11.75 -1.52 36.10
N TYR A 46 -10.97 -0.50 35.78
CA TYR A 46 -11.15 0.24 34.54
C TYR A 46 -10.17 -0.16 33.44
N ILE A 47 -8.98 -0.69 33.76
CA ILE A 47 -7.88 -0.88 32.79
C ILE A 47 -8.29 -1.63 31.52
N ALA A 48 -9.00 -2.75 31.64
CA ALA A 48 -9.36 -3.57 30.48
C ALA A 48 -10.39 -2.88 29.56
N PHE A 49 -11.36 -2.18 30.15
CA PHE A 49 -12.44 -1.52 29.41
C PHE A 49 -11.99 -0.18 28.83
N SER A 50 -11.16 0.57 29.58
CA SER A 50 -10.50 1.77 29.09
C SER A 50 -9.54 1.46 27.94
N PHE A 51 -8.82 0.32 27.99
CA PHE A 51 -7.97 -0.11 26.87
C PHE A 51 -8.79 -0.42 25.61
N LYS A 52 -9.95 -1.08 25.73
CA LYS A 52 -10.84 -1.33 24.58
C LYS A 52 -11.36 -0.03 23.96
N ALA A 53 -11.82 0.91 24.78
CA ALA A 53 -12.27 2.22 24.33
C ALA A 53 -11.13 2.98 23.64
N PHE A 54 -9.93 2.96 24.23
CA PHE A 54 -8.73 3.56 23.66
C PHE A 54 -8.35 2.97 22.30
N ILE A 55 -8.34 1.64 22.15
CA ILE A 55 -8.06 1.00 20.85
C ILE A 55 -9.06 1.47 19.80
N PHE A 56 -10.35 1.56 20.13
CA PHE A 56 -11.35 2.06 19.19
C PHE A 56 -11.14 3.53 18.82
N GLU A 57 -10.91 4.39 19.83
CA GLU A 57 -10.62 5.81 19.63
C GLU A 57 -9.42 6.03 18.72
N VAL A 58 -8.32 5.31 18.98
CA VAL A 58 -7.12 5.36 18.14
C VAL A 58 -7.42 4.85 16.73
N ASN A 59 -8.14 3.73 16.57
CA ASN A 59 -8.49 3.24 15.24
C ASN A 59 -9.39 4.23 14.49
N ALA A 60 -10.36 4.85 15.16
CA ALA A 60 -11.23 5.86 14.58
C ALA A 60 -10.42 7.10 14.16
N ALA A 61 -9.52 7.59 15.01
CA ALA A 61 -8.65 8.73 14.73
C ALA A 61 -7.69 8.43 13.57
N VAL A 62 -7.00 7.29 13.60
CA VAL A 62 -5.98 6.89 12.60
C VAL A 62 -6.62 6.45 11.28
N SER A 63 -7.87 6.00 11.28
CA SER A 63 -8.58 5.62 10.05
C SER A 63 -8.65 6.75 9.02
N GLY A 64 -8.53 8.00 9.47
CA GLY A 64 -8.41 9.17 8.59
C GLY A 64 -9.68 9.51 7.82
N TYR A 65 -10.83 8.92 8.14
CA TYR A 65 -12.14 9.28 7.54
C TYR A 65 -12.58 10.69 7.89
N THR A 66 -12.05 11.28 8.96
CA THR A 66 -12.51 12.56 9.53
C THR A 66 -11.69 13.78 9.09
N THR A 67 -10.53 13.60 8.46
CA THR A 67 -9.70 14.72 7.98
C THR A 67 -9.03 14.36 6.65
N GLY A 68 -9.74 14.59 5.54
CA GLY A 68 -9.12 14.55 4.22
C GLY A 68 -8.07 15.66 4.12
N ALA A 69 -6.84 15.33 3.74
CA ALA A 69 -5.85 16.34 3.40
C ALA A 69 -6.32 17.13 2.17
N ALA A 70 -6.03 18.43 2.14
CA ALA A 70 -6.33 19.27 0.98
C ALA A 70 -5.65 18.71 -0.29
N PRO A 71 -6.26 18.90 -1.48
CA PRO A 71 -5.64 18.52 -2.75
C PRO A 71 -4.22 19.09 -2.88
N SER A 72 -3.28 18.28 -3.39
CA SER A 72 -1.92 18.71 -3.73
C SER A 72 -1.73 18.62 -5.24
N ASP A 73 -0.93 19.51 -5.80
CA ASP A 73 -0.62 19.53 -7.23
C ASP A 73 0.21 18.32 -7.68
N GLU A 74 0.88 17.61 -6.77
CA GLU A 74 1.62 16.37 -7.10
C GLU A 74 0.80 15.09 -6.89
N GLN A 75 -0.48 15.19 -6.54
CA GLN A 75 -1.32 14.01 -6.32
C GLN A 75 -1.47 13.18 -7.61
N SER A 76 -1.50 11.85 -7.49
CA SER A 76 -1.69 10.95 -8.63
C SER A 76 -2.67 9.83 -8.31
N SER A 77 -3.44 9.44 -9.32
CA SER A 77 -4.48 8.43 -9.22
C SER A 77 -3.96 7.02 -9.53
N TRP A 78 -4.65 6.01 -9.01
CA TRP A 78 -4.21 4.61 -9.13
C TRP A 78 -3.99 4.12 -10.57
N TYR A 79 -4.71 4.65 -11.54
CA TYR A 79 -4.60 4.27 -12.96
C TYR A 79 -3.41 4.94 -13.66
N GLU A 80 -2.85 5.99 -13.09
CA GLU A 80 -1.65 6.69 -13.59
C GLU A 80 -0.37 5.95 -13.20
N TRP A 81 -0.40 5.24 -12.06
CA TRP A 81 0.79 4.61 -11.48
C TRP A 81 1.43 3.53 -12.36
N PRO A 82 0.70 2.60 -13.02
CA PRO A 82 1.32 1.59 -13.89
C PRO A 82 2.09 2.19 -15.08
N PHE A 83 1.85 3.45 -15.41
CA PHE A 83 2.53 4.18 -16.48
C PHE A 83 3.56 5.17 -15.97
N MET A 84 3.84 5.18 -14.65
CA MET A 84 4.76 6.11 -14.00
C MET A 84 4.41 7.59 -14.32
N GLN A 85 3.12 7.87 -14.51
CA GLN A 85 2.63 9.22 -14.73
C GLN A 85 2.66 9.99 -13.39
N ARG A 86 2.95 11.30 -13.48
CA ARG A 86 3.05 12.21 -12.34
C ARG A 86 4.06 11.73 -11.27
N PRO A 87 5.36 11.74 -11.60
CA PRO A 87 6.40 11.48 -10.61
C PRO A 87 6.36 12.56 -9.52
N LEU A 88 6.67 12.16 -8.28
CA LEU A 88 6.55 13.03 -7.11
C LEU A 88 7.86 13.79 -6.87
N LEU A 89 7.80 15.12 -6.83
CA LEU A 89 8.95 15.95 -6.47
C LEU A 89 9.13 15.93 -4.94
N TYR A 90 10.30 15.49 -4.46
CA TYR A 90 10.63 15.51 -3.03
C TYR A 90 11.38 16.77 -2.62
N TYR A 91 12.24 17.28 -3.48
CA TYR A 91 13.09 18.42 -3.18
C TYR A 91 13.38 19.21 -4.45
N SER A 92 13.42 20.53 -4.31
CA SER A 92 13.85 21.48 -5.34
C SER A 92 14.75 22.52 -4.68
N GLY A 93 16.04 22.50 -5.04
CA GLY A 93 17.05 23.41 -4.54
C GLY A 93 17.13 24.69 -5.38
N SER A 94 17.61 25.78 -4.77
CA SER A 94 17.81 27.08 -5.43
C SER A 94 18.85 27.05 -6.56
N SER A 95 19.74 26.06 -6.56
CA SER A 95 20.81 25.88 -7.55
C SER A 95 20.43 24.93 -8.71
N GLY A 96 19.15 24.57 -8.84
CA GLY A 96 18.65 23.71 -9.92
C GLY A 96 18.68 22.21 -9.62
N GLU A 97 19.09 21.82 -8.42
CA GLU A 97 19.03 20.43 -7.94
C GLU A 97 17.58 20.03 -7.69
N SER A 98 17.19 18.82 -8.07
CA SER A 98 15.87 18.29 -7.74
C SER A 98 15.92 16.80 -7.47
N ILE A 99 15.20 16.36 -6.44
CA ILE A 99 15.04 14.94 -6.13
C ILE A 99 13.61 14.57 -6.47
N ILE A 100 13.47 13.64 -7.41
CA ILE A 100 12.19 13.20 -7.95
C ILE A 100 12.03 11.71 -7.71
N LEU A 101 10.89 11.33 -7.14
CA LEU A 101 10.42 9.96 -7.10
C LEU A 101 9.92 9.54 -8.48
N ALA A 102 10.85 8.99 -9.27
CA ALA A 102 10.56 8.25 -10.48
C ALA A 102 11.23 6.87 -10.37
N GLY A 103 10.56 5.84 -10.88
CA GLY A 103 11.14 4.51 -10.91
C GLY A 103 12.04 4.29 -12.13
N ASN A 104 12.65 3.10 -12.18
CA ASN A 104 13.40 2.66 -13.35
C ASN A 104 12.42 2.39 -14.51
N PRO A 105 12.48 3.12 -15.63
CA PRO A 105 11.50 3.00 -16.72
C PRO A 105 11.48 1.61 -17.34
N VAL A 106 12.63 0.92 -17.40
CA VAL A 106 12.71 -0.45 -17.91
C VAL A 106 11.93 -1.38 -16.99
N VAL A 107 12.24 -1.37 -15.69
CA VAL A 107 11.54 -2.21 -14.70
C VAL A 107 10.04 -1.93 -14.68
N TRP A 108 9.65 -0.66 -14.77
CA TRP A 108 8.26 -0.24 -14.76
C TRP A 108 7.49 -0.75 -15.98
N ILE A 109 8.05 -0.54 -17.18
CA ILE A 109 7.44 -1.00 -18.43
C ILE A 109 7.33 -2.53 -18.43
N PHE A 110 8.40 -3.25 -18.10
CA PHE A 110 8.36 -4.72 -18.06
C PHE A 110 7.38 -5.25 -17.00
N GLY A 111 7.29 -4.61 -15.83
CA GLY A 111 6.30 -4.93 -14.80
C GLY A 111 4.86 -4.75 -15.31
N THR A 112 4.55 -3.63 -15.94
CA THR A 112 3.22 -3.36 -16.51
C THR A 112 2.89 -4.31 -17.66
N CYS A 113 3.82 -4.57 -18.57
CA CYS A 113 3.66 -5.55 -19.64
C CYS A 113 3.42 -6.96 -19.08
N ALA A 114 4.12 -7.35 -18.01
CA ALA A 114 3.95 -8.64 -17.35
C ALA A 114 2.55 -8.81 -16.75
N VAL A 115 2.02 -7.77 -16.11
CA VAL A 115 0.64 -7.77 -15.59
C VAL A 115 -0.38 -7.88 -16.71
N VAL A 116 -0.23 -7.10 -17.80
CA VAL A 116 -1.12 -7.16 -18.97
C VAL A 116 -1.05 -8.55 -19.62
N PHE A 117 0.14 -9.12 -19.78
CA PHE A 117 0.31 -10.45 -20.35
C PHE A 117 -0.32 -11.54 -19.48
N ALA A 118 -0.17 -11.47 -18.15
CA ALA A 118 -0.82 -12.38 -17.22
C ALA A 118 -2.35 -12.26 -17.30
N ALA A 119 -2.89 -11.03 -17.40
CA ALA A 119 -4.31 -10.81 -17.60
C ALA A 119 -4.81 -11.44 -18.91
N ILE A 120 -4.09 -11.26 -20.02
CA ILE A 120 -4.45 -11.89 -21.31
C ILE A 120 -4.42 -13.42 -21.22
N ARG A 121 -3.40 -14.01 -20.57
CA ARG A 121 -3.33 -15.46 -20.33
C ARG A 121 -4.52 -15.96 -19.49
N LEU A 122 -4.92 -15.19 -18.48
CA LEU A 122 -6.07 -15.51 -17.63
C LEU A 122 -7.39 -15.41 -18.42
N LEU A 123 -7.57 -14.39 -19.27
CA LEU A 123 -8.76 -14.25 -20.11
C LEU A 123 -8.89 -15.37 -21.16
N ARG A 124 -7.75 -15.92 -21.61
CA ARG A 124 -7.68 -17.05 -22.55
C ARG A 124 -7.55 -18.40 -21.84
N ALA A 125 -7.68 -18.43 -20.51
CA ALA A 125 -7.45 -19.61 -19.70
C ALA A 125 -8.48 -20.73 -19.99
N ARG A 126 -8.01 -21.98 -19.95
CA ARG A 126 -8.86 -23.17 -19.91
C ARG A 126 -9.08 -23.62 -18.46
N LYS A 127 -9.99 -24.59 -18.25
CA LYS A 127 -10.48 -25.05 -16.92
C LYS A 127 -9.38 -25.33 -15.88
N ASN A 128 -8.18 -25.73 -16.29
CA ASN A 128 -7.08 -26.09 -15.38
C ASN A 128 -5.95 -25.04 -15.30
N TRP A 129 -6.06 -23.91 -16.01
CA TRP A 129 -4.95 -22.95 -16.13
C TRP A 129 -4.46 -22.41 -14.78
N LEU A 130 -5.37 -22.09 -13.85
CA LEU A 130 -5.02 -21.61 -12.51
C LEU A 130 -4.22 -22.66 -11.73
N ARG A 131 -4.52 -23.95 -11.93
CA ARG A 131 -3.82 -25.06 -11.27
C ARG A 131 -2.42 -25.27 -11.86
N GLU A 132 -2.25 -25.04 -13.15
CA GLU A 132 -0.98 -25.17 -13.87
C GLU A 132 -0.08 -23.94 -13.66
N ASN A 133 -0.66 -22.74 -13.49
CA ASN A 133 0.04 -21.46 -13.45
C ASN A 133 -0.14 -20.76 -12.08
N LYS A 134 -0.10 -21.52 -10.97
CA LYS A 134 -0.41 -21.02 -9.62
C LYS A 134 0.42 -19.80 -9.23
N ILE A 135 1.72 -19.81 -9.51
CA ILE A 135 2.64 -18.72 -9.14
C ILE A 135 2.25 -17.43 -9.88
N VAL A 136 2.05 -17.52 -11.20
CA VAL A 136 1.60 -16.39 -12.03
C VAL A 136 0.26 -15.84 -11.54
N ALA A 137 -0.69 -16.73 -11.22
CA ALA A 137 -2.00 -16.34 -10.70
C ALA A 137 -1.89 -15.65 -9.34
N ILE A 138 -1.13 -16.20 -8.39
CA ILE A 138 -0.92 -15.59 -7.07
C ILE A 138 -0.32 -14.20 -7.24
N LEU A 139 0.75 -14.04 -8.00
CA LEU A 139 1.40 -12.75 -8.20
C LEU A 139 0.47 -11.73 -8.88
N PHE A 140 -0.29 -12.16 -9.89
CA PHE A 140 -1.28 -11.31 -10.56
C PHE A 140 -2.39 -10.86 -9.60
N PHE A 141 -2.98 -11.77 -8.83
CA PHE A 141 -4.02 -11.39 -7.88
C PHE A 141 -3.47 -10.57 -6.72
N SER A 142 -2.26 -10.84 -6.22
CA SER A 142 -1.59 -10.01 -5.22
C SER A 142 -1.36 -8.58 -5.73
N TYR A 143 -0.99 -8.42 -7.01
CA TYR A 143 -0.93 -7.10 -7.65
C TYR A 143 -2.28 -6.38 -7.61
N ILE A 144 -3.35 -7.04 -8.04
CA ILE A 144 -4.71 -6.46 -8.07
C ILE A 144 -5.21 -6.13 -6.65
N PHE A 145 -5.03 -7.04 -5.68
CA PHE A 145 -5.43 -6.82 -4.30
C PHE A 145 -4.67 -5.68 -3.64
N SER A 146 -3.42 -5.45 -4.02
CA SER A 146 -2.64 -4.29 -3.55
C SER A 146 -3.20 -2.96 -4.07
N LEU A 147 -3.84 -2.96 -5.24
CA LEU A 147 -4.50 -1.78 -5.83
C LEU A 147 -5.96 -1.63 -5.39
N LEU A 148 -6.60 -2.72 -4.95
CA LEU A 148 -8.03 -2.76 -4.65
C LEU A 148 -8.48 -1.68 -3.65
N PRO A 149 -7.73 -1.35 -2.58
CA PRO A 149 -8.11 -0.28 -1.68
C PRO A 149 -8.25 1.07 -2.38
N PHE A 150 -7.34 1.37 -3.31
CA PHE A 150 -7.31 2.63 -4.05
C PHE A 150 -8.37 2.71 -5.14
N ILE A 151 -8.76 1.58 -5.71
CA ILE A 151 -9.85 1.48 -6.69
C ILE A 151 -11.19 1.72 -5.98
N VAL A 152 -11.43 1.06 -4.84
CA VAL A 152 -12.77 0.98 -4.24
C VAL A 152 -13.00 2.01 -3.14
N PHE A 153 -12.07 2.15 -2.19
CA PHE A 153 -12.33 2.82 -0.90
C PHE A 153 -11.67 4.19 -0.76
N VAL A 154 -10.45 4.35 -1.26
CA VAL A 154 -9.67 5.58 -1.01
C VAL A 154 -10.19 6.73 -1.88
N ARG A 155 -10.58 7.84 -1.23
CA ARG A 155 -11.03 9.09 -1.87
C ARG A 155 -10.20 10.32 -1.48
N ARG A 156 -9.19 10.13 -0.62
CA ARG A 156 -8.25 11.18 -0.19
C ARG A 156 -7.13 11.36 -1.24
N THR A 157 -6.31 12.38 -1.03
CA THR A 157 -5.09 12.58 -1.82
C THR A 157 -4.16 11.37 -1.73
N THR A 158 -3.65 10.95 -2.88
CA THR A 158 -2.73 9.82 -3.03
C THR A 158 -1.61 10.18 -3.98
N PHE A 159 -0.53 9.41 -3.92
CA PHE A 159 0.72 9.69 -4.60
C PHE A 159 1.36 8.39 -5.09
N LEU A 160 2.31 8.52 -6.01
CA LEU A 160 2.94 7.39 -6.71
C LEU A 160 3.52 6.31 -5.79
N TYR A 161 4.06 6.67 -4.63
CA TYR A 161 4.64 5.68 -3.70
C TYR A 161 3.62 4.66 -3.16
N HIS A 162 2.32 4.95 -3.20
CA HIS A 162 1.27 3.99 -2.85
C HIS A 162 1.22 2.79 -3.80
N TYR A 163 1.80 2.92 -4.99
CA TYR A 163 1.93 1.84 -5.96
C TYR A 163 3.00 0.81 -5.58
N PHE A 164 3.93 1.11 -4.67
CA PHE A 164 5.10 0.26 -4.41
C PHE A 164 4.77 -1.19 -4.01
N PRO A 165 3.76 -1.47 -3.17
CA PRO A 165 3.36 -2.85 -2.92
C PRO A 165 2.95 -3.60 -4.19
N ALA A 166 2.16 -2.96 -5.06
CA ALA A 166 1.77 -3.55 -6.34
C ALA A 166 2.98 -3.70 -7.27
N LEU A 167 3.87 -2.70 -7.33
CA LEU A 167 5.11 -2.74 -8.10
C LEU A 167 6.00 -3.94 -7.73
N LEU A 168 6.12 -4.27 -6.43
CA LEU A 168 6.90 -5.45 -6.02
C LEU A 168 6.35 -6.75 -6.64
N PHE A 169 5.02 -6.92 -6.65
CA PHE A 169 4.41 -8.08 -7.28
C PHE A 169 4.59 -8.07 -8.81
N SER A 170 4.51 -6.92 -9.46
CA SER A 170 4.72 -6.83 -10.92
C SER A 170 6.18 -7.11 -11.31
N ILE A 171 7.15 -6.71 -10.48
CA ILE A 171 8.57 -7.04 -10.68
C ILE A 171 8.78 -8.55 -10.61
N VAL A 172 8.30 -9.21 -9.55
CA VAL A 172 8.45 -10.67 -9.40
C VAL A 172 7.70 -11.41 -10.52
N LEU A 173 6.51 -10.95 -10.89
CA LEU A 173 5.76 -11.50 -12.02
C LEU A 173 6.54 -11.37 -13.34
N SER A 174 7.16 -10.21 -13.58
CA SER A 174 7.99 -9.99 -14.77
C SER A 174 9.19 -10.93 -14.81
N ALA A 175 9.82 -11.19 -13.66
CA ALA A 175 10.94 -12.13 -13.56
C ALA A 175 10.53 -13.58 -13.86
N VAL A 176 9.37 -14.02 -13.33
CA VAL A 176 8.83 -15.37 -13.62
C VAL A 176 8.53 -15.54 -15.11
N LEU A 177 7.89 -14.54 -15.73
CA LEU A 177 7.58 -14.58 -17.16
C LEU A 177 8.84 -14.45 -18.03
N ALA A 178 9.83 -13.66 -17.60
CA ALA A 178 11.11 -13.58 -18.28
C ALA A 178 11.87 -14.92 -18.21
N ASP A 179 11.83 -15.65 -17.09
CA ASP A 179 12.42 -16.99 -16.99
C ASP A 179 11.75 -17.97 -17.95
N GLU A 180 10.42 -17.95 -18.07
CA GLU A 180 9.70 -18.76 -19.07
C GLU A 180 10.19 -18.45 -20.50
N LEU A 181 10.35 -17.17 -20.85
CA LEU A 181 10.85 -16.74 -22.16
C LEU A 181 12.30 -17.17 -22.40
N VAL A 182 13.18 -17.00 -21.41
CA VAL A 182 14.59 -17.40 -21.50
C VAL A 182 14.74 -18.91 -21.64
N ARG A 183 13.86 -19.71 -21.01
CA ARG A 183 13.86 -21.16 -21.18
C ARG A 183 13.49 -21.60 -22.60
N ALA A 184 12.68 -20.81 -23.32
CA ALA A 184 12.36 -21.05 -24.73
C ALA A 184 13.53 -20.72 -25.68
N VAL A 185 14.51 -19.92 -25.24
CA VAL A 185 15.71 -19.57 -26.02
C VAL A 185 16.69 -20.76 -26.05
N PRO A 186 17.37 -21.03 -27.19
CA PRO A 186 18.39 -22.08 -27.28
C PRO A 186 19.48 -21.93 -26.22
N LEU A 187 19.98 -23.05 -25.67
CA LEU A 187 20.90 -23.07 -24.52
C LEU A 187 22.14 -22.16 -24.71
N ARG A 188 22.69 -22.11 -25.92
CA ARG A 188 23.84 -21.26 -26.28
C ARG A 188 23.58 -19.76 -26.12
N TRP A 189 22.32 -19.32 -26.23
CA TRP A 189 21.91 -17.91 -26.19
C TRP A 189 21.31 -17.49 -24.85
N ARG A 190 21.04 -18.41 -23.92
CA ARG A 190 20.40 -18.07 -22.63
C ARG A 190 21.21 -17.07 -21.80
N ARG A 191 22.53 -17.26 -21.71
CA ARG A 191 23.42 -16.32 -20.99
C ARG A 191 23.40 -14.93 -21.61
N ALA A 192 23.38 -14.85 -22.94
CA ALA A 192 23.29 -13.57 -23.66
C ALA A 192 21.94 -12.90 -23.40
N ALA A 193 20.83 -13.65 -23.41
CA ALA A 193 19.51 -13.12 -23.10
C ALA A 193 19.41 -12.56 -21.67
N ILE A 194 19.92 -13.31 -20.67
CA ILE A 194 19.99 -12.83 -19.28
C ILE A 194 20.87 -11.59 -19.17
N GLY A 195 22.05 -11.61 -19.81
CA GLY A 195 22.96 -10.46 -19.85
C GLY A 195 22.29 -9.22 -20.45
N ALA A 196 21.55 -9.37 -21.54
CA ALA A 196 20.81 -8.27 -22.16
C ALA A 196 19.74 -7.69 -21.23
N ILE A 197 19.00 -8.53 -20.49
CA ILE A 197 18.04 -8.07 -19.48
C ILE A 197 18.75 -7.28 -18.37
N CYS A 198 19.86 -7.79 -17.84
CA CYS A 198 20.64 -7.11 -16.80
C CYS A 198 21.16 -5.75 -17.29
N VAL A 199 21.73 -5.71 -18.50
CA VAL A 199 22.22 -4.47 -19.12
C VAL A 199 21.09 -3.46 -19.30
N ALA A 200 19.90 -3.89 -19.75
CA ALA A 200 18.75 -3.01 -19.89
C ALA A 200 18.30 -2.43 -18.53
N VAL A 201 18.23 -3.27 -17.47
CA VAL A 201 17.86 -2.81 -16.12
C VAL A 201 18.88 -1.82 -15.58
N VAL A 202 20.18 -2.09 -15.72
CA VAL A 202 21.25 -1.18 -15.29
C VAL A 202 21.22 0.12 -16.09
N GLY A 203 21.04 0.06 -17.40
CA GLY A 203 20.89 1.24 -18.25
C GLY A 203 19.69 2.10 -17.84
N GLY A 204 18.55 1.48 -17.56
CA GLY A 204 17.36 2.17 -17.03
C GLY A 204 17.60 2.81 -15.67
N PHE A 205 18.40 2.18 -14.80
CA PHE A 205 18.79 2.77 -13.51
C PHE A 205 19.70 3.98 -13.72
N LEU A 206 20.74 3.87 -14.56
CA LEU A 206 21.64 4.99 -14.83
C LEU A 206 20.91 6.19 -15.45
N PHE A 207 19.92 5.92 -16.31
CA PHE A 207 19.04 6.95 -16.85
C PHE A 207 18.22 7.66 -15.74
N ALA A 208 17.64 6.90 -14.82
CA ALA A 208 16.84 7.45 -13.72
C ALA A 208 17.68 8.03 -12.57
N ALA A 209 18.94 7.63 -12.44
CA ALA A 209 19.82 7.94 -11.31
C ALA A 209 19.96 9.45 -11.09
N ARG A 210 20.04 10.23 -12.17
CA ARG A 210 20.10 11.69 -12.09
C ARG A 210 18.96 12.28 -11.25
N ASN A 211 17.73 11.83 -11.54
CA ASN A 211 16.52 12.30 -10.87
C ASN A 211 16.43 11.81 -9.42
N THR A 212 17.00 10.64 -9.11
CA THR A 212 16.97 10.04 -7.77
C THR A 212 18.01 10.65 -6.84
N TYR A 213 19.20 10.94 -7.34
CA TYR A 213 20.33 11.44 -6.54
C TYR A 213 20.47 12.97 -6.59
N GLY A 214 19.70 13.66 -7.43
CA GLY A 214 19.70 15.12 -7.50
C GLY A 214 20.96 15.73 -8.10
N ILE A 215 21.55 15.05 -9.09
CA ILE A 215 22.84 15.40 -9.74
C ILE A 215 22.64 16.09 -11.10
#